data_AF-A0A4U3ALJ7-F1
#
_entry.id   AF-A0A4U3ALJ7-F1
#
_cell.length_a   1.000
_cell.length_b   1.000
_cell.length_c   1.000
_cell.angle_alpha   90.00
_cell.angle_beta   90.00
_cell.angle_gamma   90.00
#
_symmetry.space_group_name_H-M   'P 1'
#
loop_
_entity.id
_entity.type
_entity.pdbx_description
1 polymer ?
#
loop_
_entity_poly.entity_id
_entity_poly.type
_entity_poly.pdbx_seq_one_letter_code
_entity_poly.pdbx_strand_id
1 'polypeptide(L)'
;MFIYQLLMEYKKRFGFKNMFLQNIKMNKWIILYLLVAIGLPIVYLYLVYLNFSFWMLTICVVMYILLLYIWGEQYKKRTFKLDPSESLGYNVRPFRKMLQEEFSITTDEQLLRLDEIIKRKIAAEEYNRKVPLVEVVRQLSVAIPITGLLSYAFFEIRNGKGEHASALIAVYIVCIGIVWTVSGFLKQLREFGSSSYLHDISFLIQLVLLEISIQENLEKEKTEEIYNAESLPSRKHKK
;
A
#
# COMPACT_ATOMS: atom_id res chain seq x y z
N MET A 1 4.20 -7.56 24.91
CA MET A 1 5.57 -7.05 24.69
C MET A 1 6.17 -7.62 23.41
N PHE A 2 6.19 -8.95 23.23
CA PHE A 2 6.71 -9.63 22.04
C PHE A 2 6.17 -9.09 20.69
N ILE A 3 4.84 -9.00 20.52
CA ILE A 3 4.24 -8.52 19.25
C ILE A 3 4.63 -7.07 18.93
N TYR A 4 4.87 -6.24 19.96
CA TYR A 4 5.32 -4.86 19.74
C TYR A 4 6.75 -4.81 19.22
N GLN A 5 7.65 -5.64 19.78
CA GLN A 5 9.02 -5.78 19.28
C GLN A 5 9.05 -6.35 17.86
N LEU A 6 8.22 -7.37 17.58
CA LEU A 6 8.05 -7.94 16.25
C LEU A 6 7.62 -6.87 15.23
N LEU A 7 6.61 -6.07 15.58
CA LEU A 7 6.15 -4.95 14.74
C LEU A 7 7.22 -3.88 14.54
N MET A 8 8.01 -3.57 15.57
CA MET A 8 9.05 -2.56 15.49
C MET A 8 10.18 -2.99 14.57
N GLU A 9 10.64 -4.24 14.70
CA GLU A 9 11.72 -4.77 13.87
C GLU A 9 11.23 -5.02 12.43
N TYR A 10 9.97 -5.44 12.26
CA TYR A 10 9.33 -5.53 10.95
C TYR A 10 9.25 -4.17 10.28
N LYS A 11 8.80 -3.12 10.98
CA LYS A 11 8.75 -1.75 10.47
C LYS A 11 10.14 -1.20 10.15
N LYS A 12 11.16 -1.59 10.91
CA LYS A 12 12.54 -1.16 10.67
C LYS A 12 13.11 -1.75 9.39
N ARG A 13 12.80 -3.02 9.08
CA ARG A 13 13.32 -3.74 7.89
C ARG A 13 12.43 -3.55 6.66
N PHE A 14 11.11 -3.64 6.82
CA PHE A 14 10.10 -3.64 5.75
C PHE A 14 9.18 -2.40 5.74
N GLY A 15 9.43 -1.41 6.61
CA GLY A 15 8.60 -0.22 6.67
C GLY A 15 8.75 0.70 5.45
N PHE A 16 7.86 1.71 5.41
CA PHE A 16 7.70 2.64 4.28
C PHE A 16 9.04 3.18 3.73
N LYS A 17 9.95 3.61 4.62
CA LYS A 17 11.24 4.19 4.22
C LYS A 17 12.08 3.20 3.40
N ASN A 18 12.23 1.97 3.86
CA ASN A 18 13.04 0.97 3.17
C ASN A 18 12.36 0.48 1.91
N MET A 19 11.04 0.30 1.94
CA MET A 19 10.24 -0.06 0.78
C MET A 19 10.33 1.02 -0.31
N PHE A 20 10.27 2.29 0.07
CA PHE A 20 10.45 3.44 -0.84
C PHE A 20 11.86 3.49 -1.42
N LEU A 21 12.90 3.29 -0.60
CA LEU A 21 14.29 3.23 -1.05
C LEU A 21 14.55 2.06 -2.01
N GLN A 22 13.99 0.88 -1.75
CA GLN A 22 14.07 -0.27 -2.65
C GLN A 22 13.35 0.01 -3.97
N ASN A 23 12.15 0.57 -3.92
CA ASN A 23 11.41 0.98 -5.12
C ASN A 23 12.17 2.01 -5.96
N ILE A 24 12.83 2.99 -5.34
CA ILE A 24 13.71 3.94 -6.04
C ILE A 24 14.88 3.22 -6.71
N LYS A 25 15.49 2.24 -6.03
CA LYS A 25 16.61 1.46 -6.61
C LYS A 25 16.15 0.62 -7.80
N MET A 26 15.00 -0.04 -7.69
CA MET A 26 14.40 -0.87 -8.74
C MET A 26 13.90 -0.03 -9.93
N ASN A 27 13.39 1.18 -9.66
CA ASN A 27 12.88 2.06 -10.69
C ASN A 27 13.23 3.52 -10.41
N LYS A 28 14.40 3.96 -10.92
CA LYS A 28 14.88 5.35 -10.78
C LYS A 28 13.88 6.40 -11.32
N TRP A 29 12.98 6.00 -12.22
CA TRP A 29 11.95 6.88 -12.79
C TRP A 29 10.82 7.21 -11.81
N ILE A 30 10.67 6.48 -10.69
CA ILE A 30 9.70 6.78 -9.62
C ILE A 30 9.86 8.20 -9.11
N ILE A 31 11.10 8.68 -8.95
CA ILE A 31 11.35 10.04 -8.46
C ILE A 31 10.83 11.08 -9.46
N LEU A 32 11.05 10.85 -10.76
CA LEU A 32 10.55 11.74 -11.81
C LEU A 32 9.01 11.75 -11.83
N TYR A 33 8.38 10.57 -11.70
CA TYR A 33 6.93 10.47 -11.62
C TYR A 33 6.37 11.22 -10.42
N LEU A 34 7.01 11.09 -9.25
CA LEU A 34 6.58 11.76 -8.02
C LEU A 34 6.73 13.29 -8.14
N LEU A 35 7.86 13.74 -8.70
CA LEU A 35 8.12 15.16 -8.97
C LEU A 35 7.09 15.77 -9.91
N VAL A 36 6.74 15.08 -11.00
CA VAL A 36 5.76 15.61 -11.94
C VAL A 36 4.33 15.50 -11.38
N ALA A 37 4.01 14.44 -10.64
CA ALA A 37 2.71 14.27 -10.01
C ALA A 37 2.41 15.37 -8.98
N ILE A 38 3.42 15.84 -8.24
CA ILE A 38 3.32 16.93 -7.26
C ILE A 38 3.52 18.30 -7.91
N GLY A 39 4.46 18.40 -8.85
CA GLY A 39 4.84 19.64 -9.50
C GLY A 39 3.77 20.20 -10.43
N LEU A 40 3.09 19.37 -11.22
CA LEU A 40 2.04 19.83 -12.14
C LEU A 40 0.85 20.52 -11.44
N PRO A 41 0.31 19.98 -10.32
CA PRO A 41 -0.70 20.68 -9.53
C PRO A 41 -0.26 22.04 -9.00
N ILE A 42 1.00 22.17 -8.58
CA ILE A 42 1.57 23.45 -8.11
C ILE A 42 1.65 24.45 -9.26
N VAL A 43 2.15 24.01 -10.42
CA VAL A 43 2.19 24.82 -11.65
C VAL A 43 0.78 25.24 -12.08
N TYR A 44 -0.20 24.34 -11.98
CA TYR A 44 -1.59 24.65 -12.26
C TYR A 44 -2.13 25.75 -11.34
N LEU A 45 -1.94 25.64 -10.02
CA LEU A 45 -2.37 26.67 -9.08
C LEU A 45 -1.68 28.02 -9.34
N TYR A 46 -0.40 28.00 -9.71
CA TYR A 46 0.34 29.19 -10.09
C TYR A 46 -0.19 29.84 -11.37
N LEU A 47 -0.54 29.04 -12.38
CA LEU A 47 -1.15 29.54 -13.62
C LEU A 47 -2.55 30.11 -13.41
N VAL A 48 -3.35 29.51 -12.51
CA VAL A 48 -4.64 30.06 -12.07
C VAL A 48 -4.44 31.42 -11.39
N TYR A 49 -3.45 31.55 -10.50
CA TYR A 49 -3.14 32.81 -9.83
C TYR A 49 -2.75 33.93 -10.82
N LEU A 50 -2.08 33.59 -11.92
CA LEU A 50 -1.73 34.53 -12.99
C LEU A 50 -2.89 34.84 -13.96
N ASN A 51 -4.12 34.38 -13.69
CA ASN A 51 -5.31 34.59 -14.53
C ASN A 51 -5.13 34.14 -15.99
N PHE A 52 -4.40 33.04 -16.22
CA PHE A 52 -4.29 32.47 -17.56
C PHE A 52 -5.64 31.98 -18.10
N SER A 53 -5.78 31.97 -19.43
CA SER A 53 -7.00 31.57 -20.14
C SER A 53 -7.51 30.18 -19.69
N PHE A 54 -8.82 30.08 -19.49
CA PHE A 54 -9.51 28.84 -19.13
C PHE A 54 -9.15 27.65 -20.05
N TRP A 55 -8.93 27.92 -21.34
CA TRP A 55 -8.54 26.92 -22.34
C TRP A 55 -7.14 26.33 -22.09
N MET A 56 -6.19 27.14 -21.63
CA MET A 56 -4.85 26.67 -21.26
C MET A 56 -4.89 25.79 -20.01
N LEU A 57 -5.71 26.17 -19.03
CA LEU A 57 -5.90 25.41 -17.79
C LEU A 57 -6.52 24.03 -18.04
N THR A 58 -7.52 23.95 -18.92
CA THR A 58 -8.16 22.69 -19.30
C THR A 58 -7.21 21.76 -20.06
N ILE A 59 -6.39 22.30 -20.97
CA ILE A 59 -5.35 21.51 -21.67
C ILE A 59 -4.33 20.94 -20.68
N CYS A 60 -3.88 21.72 -19.68
CA CYS A 60 -2.98 21.22 -18.64
C CYS A 60 -3.59 20.07 -17.83
N VAL A 61 -4.87 20.16 -17.47
CA VAL A 61 -5.57 19.09 -16.73
C VAL A 61 -5.68 17.81 -17.57
N VAL A 62 -6.06 17.93 -18.84
CA VAL A 62 -6.17 16.79 -19.75
C VAL A 62 -4.79 16.14 -19.95
N MET A 63 -3.74 16.93 -20.15
CA MET A 63 -2.37 16.43 -20.23
C MET A 63 -1.93 15.72 -18.95
N TYR A 64 -2.27 16.26 -17.78
CA TYR A 64 -1.96 15.63 -16.49
C TYR A 64 -2.60 14.25 -16.36
N ILE A 65 -3.89 14.13 -16.72
CA ILE A 65 -4.63 12.86 -16.68
C ILE A 65 -3.99 11.84 -17.65
N LEU A 66 -3.66 12.26 -18.87
CA LEU A 66 -3.02 11.39 -19.87
C LEU A 66 -1.63 10.92 -19.42
N LEU A 67 -0.82 11.81 -18.85
CA LEU A 67 0.50 11.45 -18.30
C LEU A 67 0.38 10.45 -17.16
N LEU A 68 -0.55 10.69 -16.22
CA LEU A 68 -0.82 9.75 -15.12
C LEU A 68 -1.27 8.37 -15.64
N TYR A 69 -2.12 8.34 -16.67
CA TYR A 69 -2.61 7.09 -17.26
C TYR A 69 -1.48 6.30 -17.93
N ILE A 70 -0.70 6.94 -18.82
CA ILE A 70 0.42 6.30 -19.52
C ILE A 70 1.47 5.81 -18.52
N TRP A 71 1.75 6.60 -17.48
CA TRP A 71 2.71 6.22 -16.46
C TRP A 71 2.22 5.10 -15.55
N GLY A 72 0.93 5.06 -15.21
CA GLY A 72 0.34 3.95 -14.48
C GLY A 72 0.49 2.62 -15.23
N GLU A 73 0.26 2.64 -16.54
CA GLU A 73 0.48 1.48 -17.43
C GLU A 73 1.95 1.06 -17.50
N GLN A 74 2.87 2.02 -17.66
CA GLN A 74 4.32 1.75 -17.71
C GLN A 74 4.86 1.21 -16.39
N TYR A 75 4.38 1.74 -15.26
CA TYR A 75 4.74 1.26 -13.93
C TYR A 75 4.34 -0.20 -13.76
N LYS A 76 3.07 -0.55 -14.05
CA LYS A 76 2.58 -1.93 -13.99
C LYS A 76 3.41 -2.88 -14.85
N LYS A 77 3.67 -2.53 -16.11
CA LYS A 77 4.45 -3.38 -17.04
C LYS A 77 5.89 -3.61 -16.57
N ARG A 78 6.51 -2.64 -15.90
CA ARG A 78 7.87 -2.77 -15.37
C ARG A 78 7.92 -3.55 -14.06
N THR A 79 6.94 -3.37 -13.17
CA THR A 79 6.86 -4.16 -11.93
C THR A 79 6.60 -5.64 -12.18
N PHE A 80 5.86 -6.01 -13.24
CA PHE A 80 5.62 -7.42 -13.60
C PHE A 80 6.82 -8.11 -14.27
N LYS A 81 7.79 -7.36 -14.81
CA LYS A 81 9.01 -7.90 -15.44
C LYS A 81 10.19 -8.04 -14.48
N LEU A 82 10.10 -7.45 -13.29
CA LEU A 82 11.09 -7.62 -12.23
C LEU A 82 10.88 -8.99 -11.60
N ASP A 83 11.99 -9.66 -11.31
CA ASP A 83 12.03 -11.01 -10.77
C ASP A 83 11.06 -11.12 -9.56
N PRO A 84 10.19 -12.14 -9.47
CA PRO A 84 9.22 -12.26 -8.37
C PRO A 84 9.90 -12.22 -6.99
N SER A 85 11.17 -12.65 -6.93
CA SER A 85 12.05 -12.58 -5.76
C SER A 85 12.40 -11.15 -5.30
N GLU A 86 12.25 -10.14 -6.16
CA GLU A 86 12.40 -8.72 -5.84
C GLU A 86 11.04 -8.01 -5.65
N SER A 87 9.93 -8.66 -6.01
CA SER A 87 8.60 -8.11 -5.83
C SER A 87 8.14 -8.22 -4.38
N LEU A 88 7.54 -7.14 -3.85
CA LEU A 88 7.18 -6.98 -2.44
C LEU A 88 6.23 -8.07 -1.87
N GLY A 89 5.55 -8.83 -2.73
CA GLY A 89 4.69 -9.95 -2.33
C GLY A 89 5.42 -11.27 -2.03
N TYR A 90 6.73 -11.36 -2.32
CA TYR A 90 7.52 -12.60 -2.25
C TYR A 90 8.82 -12.45 -1.44
N ASN A 91 8.87 -11.51 -0.48
CA ASN A 91 10.01 -11.33 0.42
C ASN A 91 10.02 -12.35 1.59
N VAL A 92 9.71 -13.61 1.30
CA VAL A 92 9.62 -14.70 2.29
C VAL A 92 10.98 -15.00 2.93
N ARG A 93 12.06 -15.00 2.13
CA ARG A 93 13.44 -15.24 2.60
C ARG A 93 13.97 -14.22 3.61
N PRO A 94 13.96 -12.90 3.34
CA PRO A 94 14.44 -11.91 4.31
C PRO A 94 13.55 -11.86 5.56
N PHE A 95 12.25 -12.13 5.42
CA PHE A 95 11.34 -12.25 6.56
C PHE A 95 11.67 -13.46 7.44
N ARG A 96 11.89 -14.63 6.84
CA ARG A 96 12.32 -15.84 7.56
C ARG A 96 13.66 -15.63 8.27
N LYS A 97 14.63 -14.98 7.59
CA LYS A 97 15.93 -14.63 8.17
C LYS A 97 15.78 -13.71 9.38
N MET A 98 14.91 -12.71 9.31
CA MET A 98 14.60 -11.84 10.46
C MET A 98 14.02 -12.65 11.65
N LEU A 99 13.07 -13.56 11.40
CA LEU A 99 12.49 -14.39 12.46
C LEU A 99 13.52 -15.34 13.11
N GLN A 100 14.46 -15.86 12.33
CA GLN A 100 15.54 -16.72 12.82
C GLN A 100 16.60 -15.93 13.61
N GLU A 101 17.05 -14.79 13.10
CA GLU A 101 18.13 -13.99 13.71
C GLU A 101 17.70 -13.26 14.98
N GLU A 102 16.52 -12.64 14.98
CA GLU A 102 16.09 -11.74 16.06
C GLU A 102 15.19 -12.44 17.09
N PHE A 103 14.46 -13.48 16.69
CA PHE A 103 13.48 -14.15 17.54
C PHE A 103 13.75 -15.65 17.75
N SER A 104 14.81 -16.18 17.12
CA SER A 104 15.20 -17.59 17.19
C SER A 104 14.07 -18.56 16.86
N ILE A 105 13.14 -18.16 15.98
CA ILE A 105 12.03 -19.00 15.51
C ILE A 105 12.55 -19.84 14.36
N THR A 106 12.70 -21.14 14.60
CA THR A 106 13.28 -22.08 13.63
C THR A 106 12.32 -23.20 13.24
N THR A 107 11.31 -23.48 14.06
CA THR A 107 10.37 -24.61 13.85
C THR A 107 9.00 -24.16 13.35
N ASP A 108 8.35 -25.04 12.58
CA ASP A 108 7.04 -24.77 11.99
C ASP A 108 5.94 -24.66 13.06
N GLU A 109 6.05 -25.42 14.15
CA GLU A 109 5.14 -25.29 15.29
C GLU A 109 5.22 -23.91 15.96
N GLN A 110 6.42 -23.33 16.07
CA GLN A 110 6.59 -21.98 16.61
C GLN A 110 5.99 -20.93 15.67
N LEU A 111 6.11 -21.11 14.36
CA LEU A 111 5.49 -20.25 13.35
C LEU A 111 3.95 -20.32 13.39
N LEU A 112 3.38 -21.52 13.53
CA LEU A 112 1.93 -21.72 13.67
C LEU A 112 1.38 -21.06 14.94
N ARG A 113 2.06 -21.25 16.08
CA ARG A 113 1.68 -20.57 17.34
C ARG A 113 1.77 -19.06 17.21
N LEU A 114 2.77 -18.55 16.50
CA LEU A 114 2.91 -17.12 16.24
C LEU A 114 1.74 -16.58 15.39
N ASP A 115 1.39 -17.26 14.29
CA ASP A 115 0.26 -16.87 13.44
C ASP A 115 -1.06 -16.86 14.22
N GLU A 116 -1.30 -17.85 15.07
CA GLU A 116 -2.51 -17.91 15.90
C GLU A 116 -2.60 -16.74 16.89
N ILE A 117 -1.48 -16.40 17.55
CA ILE A 117 -1.40 -15.25 18.45
C ILE A 117 -1.64 -13.93 17.71
N ILE A 118 -1.11 -13.79 16.49
CA ILE A 118 -1.31 -12.61 15.65
C ILE A 118 -2.79 -12.49 15.24
N LYS A 119 -3.41 -13.57 14.76
CA LYS A 119 -4.83 -13.61 14.39
C LYS A 119 -5.75 -13.24 15.54
N ARG A 120 -5.49 -13.77 16.74
CA ARG A 120 -6.26 -13.41 17.95
C ARG A 120 -6.14 -11.91 18.28
N LYS A 121 -4.95 -11.33 18.09
CA LYS A 121 -4.73 -9.89 18.32
C LYS A 121 -5.43 -9.02 17.27
N ILE A 122 -5.38 -9.41 16.00
CA ILE A 122 -6.12 -8.74 14.92
C ILE A 122 -7.62 -8.74 15.25
N ALA A 123 -8.17 -9.90 15.62
CA ALA A 123 -9.59 -10.02 15.98
C ALA A 123 -9.98 -9.14 17.18
N ALA A 124 -9.12 -9.04 18.19
CA ALA A 124 -9.34 -8.14 19.33
C ALA A 124 -9.28 -6.64 18.93
N GLU A 125 -8.36 -6.27 18.03
CA GLU A 125 -8.23 -4.90 17.52
C GLU A 125 -9.42 -4.50 16.64
N GLU A 126 -9.94 -5.45 15.84
CA GLU A 126 -11.12 -5.26 15.01
C GLU A 126 -12.42 -5.20 15.82
N TYR A 127 -12.54 -6.01 16.88
CA TYR A 127 -13.64 -5.92 17.83
C TYR A 127 -13.71 -4.53 18.50
N ASN A 128 -12.56 -4.00 18.93
CA ASN A 128 -12.48 -2.66 19.54
C ASN A 128 -12.80 -1.52 18.55
N ARG A 129 -12.66 -1.76 17.24
CA ARG A 129 -13.03 -0.81 16.18
C ARG A 129 -14.53 -0.76 15.86
N LYS A 130 -15.34 -1.71 16.34
CA LYS A 130 -16.78 -1.79 16.02
C LYS A 130 -17.64 -0.63 16.53
N VAL A 131 -17.07 0.32 17.27
CA VAL A 131 -17.78 1.53 17.71
C VAL A 131 -17.32 2.75 16.90
N PRO A 132 -17.91 3.01 15.72
CA PRO A 132 -17.49 4.10 14.84
C PRO A 132 -17.99 5.47 15.30
N LEU A 133 -18.51 5.64 16.53
CA LEU A 133 -19.07 6.91 17.00
C LEU A 133 -18.08 8.07 16.85
N VAL A 134 -16.81 7.84 17.17
CA VAL A 134 -15.74 8.84 17.02
C VAL A 134 -15.51 9.18 15.54
N GLU A 135 -15.57 8.19 14.65
CA GLU A 135 -15.41 8.37 13.20
C GLU A 135 -16.59 9.18 12.62
N VAL A 136 -17.82 8.86 13.02
CA VAL A 136 -19.04 9.54 12.59
C VAL A 136 -19.05 10.98 13.07
N VAL A 137 -18.75 11.24 14.34
CA VAL A 137 -18.68 12.60 14.90
C VAL A 137 -17.61 13.43 14.19
N ARG A 138 -16.44 12.82 13.91
CA ARG A 138 -15.38 13.48 13.14
C ARG A 138 -15.83 13.82 11.73
N GLN A 139 -16.49 12.91 11.02
CA GLN A 139 -17.00 13.17 9.67
C GLN A 139 -18.05 14.28 9.68
N LEU A 140 -18.96 14.28 10.65
CA LEU A 140 -19.96 15.34 10.81
C LEU A 140 -19.31 16.70 11.11
N SER A 141 -18.27 16.75 11.95
CA SER A 141 -17.56 18.00 12.25
C SER A 141 -16.90 18.65 11.03
N VAL A 142 -16.56 17.86 10.00
CA VAL A 142 -15.98 18.35 8.75
C VAL A 142 -17.09 18.66 7.74
N ALA A 143 -18.13 17.84 7.68
CA ALA A 143 -19.23 18.02 6.74
C ALA A 143 -20.07 19.27 7.05
N ILE A 144 -20.39 19.54 8.32
CA ILE A 144 -21.24 20.67 8.72
C ILE A 144 -20.68 22.03 8.24
N PRO A 145 -19.40 22.38 8.48
CA PRO A 145 -18.82 23.62 7.96
C PRO A 145 -18.81 23.70 6.44
N ILE A 146 -18.51 22.60 5.74
CA ILE A 146 -18.43 22.56 4.27
C ILE A 146 -19.83 22.80 3.67
N THR A 147 -20.84 22.12 4.19
CA THR A 147 -22.23 22.32 3.76
C THR A 147 -22.76 23.69 4.15
N GLY A 148 -22.38 24.22 5.32
CA GLY A 148 -22.72 25.57 5.76
C GLY A 148 -22.13 26.65 4.84
N LEU A 149 -20.87 26.50 4.45
CA LEU A 149 -20.19 27.42 3.53
C LEU A 149 -20.83 27.42 2.14
N LEU A 150 -21.21 26.24 1.62
CA LEU A 150 -21.95 26.13 0.37
C LEU A 150 -23.34 26.78 0.46
N SER A 151 -24.06 26.54 1.57
CA SER A 151 -25.39 27.12 1.79
C SER A 151 -25.33 28.64 1.86
N TYR A 152 -24.31 29.19 2.52
CA TYR A 152 -24.06 30.63 2.59
C TYR A 152 -23.74 31.22 1.21
N ALA A 153 -22.93 30.52 0.40
CA ALA A 153 -22.64 30.95 -0.97
C ALA A 153 -23.92 31.06 -1.81
N PHE A 154 -24.82 30.06 -1.74
CA PHE A 154 -26.11 30.12 -2.43
C PHE A 154 -27.04 31.23 -1.90
N PHE A 155 -26.97 31.54 -0.60
CA PHE A 155 -27.71 32.65 -0.03
C PHE A 155 -27.23 34.00 -0.57
N GLU A 156 -25.93 34.19 -0.73
CA GLU A 156 -25.34 35.39 -1.35
C GLU A 156 -25.70 35.52 -2.84
N ILE A 157 -25.83 34.40 -3.57
CA ILE A 157 -26.39 34.39 -4.95
C ILE A 157 -27.82 34.93 -4.94
N ARG A 158 -28.66 34.39 -4.04
CA ARG A 158 -30.06 34.83 -3.92
C ARG A 158 -30.18 36.32 -3.59
N ASN A 159 -29.25 36.86 -2.81
CA ASN A 159 -29.23 38.27 -2.41
C ASN A 159 -28.64 39.20 -3.49
N GLY A 160 -28.28 38.69 -4.67
CA GLY A 160 -27.74 39.48 -5.78
C GLY A 160 -26.26 39.86 -5.62
N LYS A 161 -25.54 39.32 -4.63
CA LYS A 161 -24.11 39.57 -4.40
C LYS A 161 -23.26 38.53 -5.13
N GLY A 162 -23.33 38.54 -6.46
CA GLY A 162 -22.68 37.54 -7.33
C GLY A 162 -21.17 37.42 -7.15
N GLU A 163 -20.47 38.53 -6.93
CA GLU A 163 -19.00 38.54 -6.74
C GLU A 163 -18.56 37.91 -5.40
N HIS A 164 -19.32 38.12 -4.33
CA HIS A 164 -19.05 37.46 -3.06
C HIS A 164 -19.41 35.98 -3.10
N ALA A 165 -20.51 35.63 -3.75
CA ALA A 165 -20.90 34.24 -3.95
C ALA A 165 -19.86 33.45 -4.76
N SER A 166 -19.31 34.02 -5.83
CA SER A 166 -18.29 33.34 -6.65
C SER A 166 -17.01 33.10 -5.86
N ALA A 167 -16.58 34.07 -5.04
CA ALA A 167 -15.45 33.90 -4.13
C ALA A 167 -15.69 32.79 -3.10
N LEU A 168 -16.89 32.72 -2.50
CA LEU A 168 -17.26 31.66 -1.55
C LEU A 168 -17.31 30.27 -2.19
N ILE A 169 -17.78 30.16 -3.43
CA ILE A 169 -17.74 28.91 -4.21
C ILE A 169 -16.31 28.49 -4.51
N ALA A 170 -15.42 29.44 -4.86
CA ALA A 170 -14.02 29.13 -5.07
C ALA A 170 -13.37 28.56 -3.78
N VAL A 171 -13.62 29.18 -2.63
CA VAL A 171 -13.16 28.69 -1.32
C VAL A 171 -13.72 27.29 -1.02
N TYR A 172 -15.00 27.05 -1.32
CA TYR A 172 -15.63 25.73 -1.17
C TYR A 172 -14.89 24.64 -1.96
N ILE A 173 -14.61 24.89 -3.24
CA ILE A 173 -13.93 23.95 -4.13
C ILE A 173 -12.53 23.63 -3.60
N VAL A 174 -11.79 24.64 -3.13
CA VAL A 174 -10.47 24.46 -2.52
C VAL A 174 -10.55 23.61 -1.25
N CYS A 175 -11.51 23.88 -0.36
CA CYS A 175 -11.71 23.10 0.87
C CYS A 175 -12.00 21.62 0.56
N ILE A 176 -12.85 21.32 -0.42
CA ILE A 176 -13.10 19.93 -0.84
C ILE A 176 -11.85 19.28 -1.41
N GLY A 177 -11.11 19.98 -2.27
CA GLY A 177 -9.86 19.48 -2.83
C GLY A 177 -8.84 19.11 -1.75
N ILE A 178 -8.70 19.94 -0.72
CA ILE A 178 -7.84 19.67 0.44
C ILE A 178 -8.34 18.44 1.19
N VAL A 179 -9.64 18.35 1.50
CA VAL A 179 -10.22 17.21 2.23
C VAL A 179 -10.00 15.90 1.48
N TRP A 180 -10.22 15.87 0.17
CA TRP A 180 -9.95 14.68 -0.64
C TRP A 180 -8.48 14.29 -0.65
N THR A 181 -7.58 15.26 -0.81
CA THR A 181 -6.14 15.02 -0.81
C THR A 181 -5.65 14.47 0.52
N VAL A 182 -6.05 15.12 1.63
CA VAL A 182 -5.71 14.68 2.99
C VAL A 182 -6.32 13.32 3.29
N SER A 183 -7.56 13.05 2.87
CA SER A 183 -8.20 11.74 3.06
C SER A 183 -7.48 10.63 2.31
N GLY A 184 -7.08 10.88 1.05
CA GLY A 184 -6.29 9.95 0.26
C GLY A 184 -4.93 9.68 0.89
N PHE A 185 -4.25 10.73 1.35
CA PHE A 185 -2.97 10.62 2.05
C PHE A 185 -3.09 9.84 3.38
N LEU A 186 -4.10 10.13 4.19
CA LEU A 186 -4.37 9.41 5.44
C LEU A 186 -4.70 7.94 5.18
N LYS A 187 -5.41 7.62 4.09
CA LYS A 187 -5.68 6.24 3.69
C LYS A 187 -4.38 5.50 3.35
N GLN A 188 -3.49 6.12 2.57
CA GLN A 188 -2.17 5.55 2.29
C GLN A 188 -1.34 5.38 3.57
N LEU A 189 -1.35 6.34 4.49
CA LEU A 189 -0.66 6.19 5.77
C LEU A 189 -1.24 5.06 6.64
N ARG A 190 -2.55 4.83 6.57
CA ARG A 190 -3.20 3.72 7.28
C ARG A 190 -2.77 2.36 6.77
N GLU A 191 -2.46 2.24 5.47
CA GLU A 191 -1.88 1.02 4.86
C GLU A 191 -0.46 0.73 5.41
N PHE A 192 0.21 1.71 6.01
CA PHE A 192 1.48 1.52 6.74
C PHE A 192 1.30 1.52 8.27
N GLY A 193 0.07 1.30 8.75
CA GLY A 193 -0.26 1.21 10.16
C GLY A 193 0.09 -0.14 10.79
N SER A 194 0.17 -0.18 12.13
CA SER A 194 0.48 -1.40 12.90
C SER A 194 -0.48 -2.57 12.60
N SER A 195 -1.77 -2.29 12.45
CA SER A 195 -2.78 -3.29 12.09
C SER A 195 -2.54 -3.86 10.69
N SER A 196 -2.15 -3.02 9.72
CA SER A 196 -1.80 -3.49 8.37
C SER A 196 -0.56 -4.38 8.39
N TYR A 197 0.48 -3.98 9.12
CA TYR A 197 1.67 -4.81 9.29
C TYR A 197 1.40 -6.14 9.98
N LEU A 198 0.45 -6.22 10.92
CA LEU A 198 0.05 -7.50 11.51
C LEU A 198 -0.59 -8.44 10.49
N HIS A 199 -1.43 -7.91 9.59
CA HIS A 199 -2.00 -8.68 8.48
C HIS A 199 -0.91 -9.15 7.52
N ASP A 200 0.02 -8.28 7.14
CA ASP A 200 1.15 -8.64 6.26
C ASP A 200 2.02 -9.73 6.88
N ILE A 201 2.34 -9.63 8.17
CA ILE A 201 3.13 -10.64 8.90
C ILE A 201 2.40 -11.98 8.91
N SER A 202 1.09 -12.00 9.20
CA SER A 202 0.30 -13.25 9.17
C SER A 202 0.28 -13.89 7.78
N PHE A 203 0.11 -13.07 6.74
CA PHE A 203 0.17 -13.54 5.36
C PHE A 203 1.54 -14.12 5.00
N LEU A 204 2.63 -13.45 5.37
CA LEU A 204 3.99 -13.94 5.14
C LEU A 204 4.28 -15.24 5.88
N ILE A 205 3.79 -15.40 7.12
CA ILE A 205 3.94 -16.68 7.86
C ILE A 205 3.23 -17.82 7.11
N GLN A 206 2.02 -17.59 6.61
CA GLN A 206 1.30 -18.61 5.83
C GLN A 206 2.02 -18.96 4.53
N LEU A 207 2.63 -17.98 3.86
CA LEU A 207 3.47 -18.24 2.68
C LEU A 207 4.74 -19.04 3.03
N VAL A 208 5.41 -18.73 4.15
CA VAL A 208 6.57 -19.53 4.61
C VAL A 208 6.16 -20.99 4.82
N LEU A 209 5.07 -21.22 5.54
CA LEU A 209 4.58 -22.58 5.81
C LEU A 209 4.22 -23.32 4.53
N LEU A 210 3.62 -22.62 3.57
CA LEU A 210 3.31 -23.19 2.26
C LEU A 210 4.58 -23.54 1.47
N GLU A 211 5.59 -22.65 1.43
CA GLU A 211 6.87 -22.91 0.77
C GLU A 211 7.58 -24.12 1.36
N ILE A 212 7.60 -24.25 2.69
CA ILE A 212 8.16 -25.42 3.38
C ILE A 212 7.40 -26.69 2.98
N SER A 213 6.06 -26.67 3.00
CA SER A 213 5.26 -27.85 2.64
C SER A 213 5.46 -28.31 1.18
N ILE A 214 5.59 -27.36 0.24
CA ILE A 214 5.85 -27.66 -1.17
C ILE A 214 7.25 -28.25 -1.32
N GLN A 215 8.23 -27.69 -0.62
CA GLN A 215 9.61 -28.17 -0.69
C GLN A 215 9.77 -29.56 -0.08
N GLU A 216 9.11 -29.85 1.04
CA GLU A 216 9.06 -31.20 1.61
C GLU A 216 8.41 -32.21 0.67
N ASN A 217 7.34 -31.82 -0.04
CA ASN A 217 6.70 -32.70 -1.02
C ASN A 217 7.60 -32.95 -2.24
N LEU A 218 8.30 -31.94 -2.74
CA LEU A 218 9.28 -32.08 -3.83
C LEU A 218 10.48 -32.95 -3.43
N GLU A 219 10.94 -32.85 -2.18
CA GLU A 219 12.01 -33.70 -1.66
C GLU A 219 11.56 -35.15 -1.47
N LYS A 220 10.30 -35.38 -1.03
CA LYS A 220 9.71 -36.71 -0.98
C LYS A 220 9.58 -37.33 -2.37
N GLU A 221 9.09 -36.59 -3.36
CA GLU A 221 9.01 -37.06 -4.76
C GLU A 221 10.39 -37.42 -5.33
N LYS A 222 11.40 -36.57 -5.12
CA LYS A 222 12.78 -36.87 -5.55
C LYS A 222 13.36 -38.09 -4.84
N THR A 223 13.07 -38.27 -3.56
CA THR A 223 13.56 -39.42 -2.80
C THR A 223 12.88 -40.70 -3.28
N GLU A 224 11.58 -40.67 -3.56
CA GLU A 224 10.83 -41.78 -4.15
C GLU A 224 11.30 -42.12 -5.58
N GLU A 225 11.65 -41.13 -6.40
CA GLU A 225 12.26 -41.35 -7.72
C GLU A 225 13.64 -42.01 -7.63
N ILE A 226 14.48 -41.61 -6.68
CA ILE A 226 15.81 -42.20 -6.45
C ILE A 226 15.68 -43.64 -5.95
N TYR A 227 14.80 -43.90 -4.99
CA TYR A 227 14.54 -45.26 -4.49
C TYR A 227 13.97 -46.18 -5.57
N ASN A 228 13.09 -45.67 -6.44
CA ASN A 228 12.57 -46.44 -7.58
C ASN A 228 13.64 -46.70 -8.65
N ALA A 229 14.57 -45.76 -8.87
CA ALA A 229 15.70 -45.93 -9.80
C ALA A 229 16.76 -46.94 -9.29
N GLU A 230 17.05 -46.97 -7.99
CA GLU A 230 17.96 -47.96 -7.39
C GLU A 230 17.34 -49.37 -7.28
N SER A 231 16.01 -49.49 -7.36
CA SER A 231 15.31 -50.77 -7.34
C SER A 231 15.29 -51.52 -8.68
N LEU A 232 15.73 -50.89 -9.77
CA LEU A 232 15.81 -51.53 -11.08
C LEU A 232 17.11 -52.34 -11.20
N PRO A 233 17.04 -53.68 -11.35
CA PRO A 233 18.23 -54.50 -11.40
C PRO A 233 19.06 -54.17 -12.65
N SER A 234 20.37 -53.94 -12.44
CA SER A 234 21.35 -53.75 -13.50
C SER A 234 21.22 -54.86 -14.54
N ARG A 235 20.84 -54.47 -15.77
CA ARG A 235 20.81 -55.35 -16.94
C ARG A 235 22.24 -55.81 -17.19
N LYS A 236 22.60 -56.99 -16.67
CA LYS A 236 23.84 -57.69 -17.00
C LYS A 236 24.05 -57.66 -18.51
N HIS A 237 25.19 -57.09 -18.93
CA HIS A 237 25.79 -57.34 -20.23
C HIS A 237 25.74 -58.84 -20.53
N LYS A 238 24.94 -59.23 -21.52
CA LYS A 238 25.11 -60.51 -22.22
C LYS A 238 26.08 -60.27 -23.37
N LYS A 239 27.15 -61.07 -23.35
CA LYS A 239 28.15 -61.25 -24.40
C LYS A 239 27.53 -61.50 -25.76
#